data_AF-A0A1B8F8D5-F1
#
_entry.id   AF-A0A1B8F8D5-F1
#
_cell.length_a   1.000
_cell.length_b   1.000
_cell.length_c   1.000
_cell.angle_alpha   90.00
_cell.angle_beta   90.00
_cell.angle_gamma   90.00
#
_symmetry.space_group_name_H-M   'P 1'
#
loop_
_entity.id
_entity.type
_entity.pdbx_description
1 polymer ?
#
loop_
_entity_poly.entity_id
_entity_poly.type
_entity_poly.pdbx_seq_one_letter_code
_entity_poly.pdbx_strand_id
1 'polypeptide(L)'
;MGKVRGIPMKALANGIDAIPDAPREILDLFEHLDRKPSWFSQDEYEWGRVLLVNTTVVGGFTALAMNFIITANAVGSTGHYTNLKTVFRRHLETAHFFHRISLPGGSDRFSETFQEIVKVRFMHSKVRYQMKKRWGPDVFAVHSNPISNTDVALGITAFGVQKLISDSVFGRDVSTSDLDAATRSWGYIAHVFGVAEDLIPLAFKDGVEEFDYILSSHGTPSQWSPKVADSLFIVFDEAIKLVNNSLCQSLYQG
;
A
#
# COMPACT_ATOMS: atom_id res chain seq x y z
N MET A 1 22.64 0.91 -18.87
CA MET A 1 21.53 0.65 -17.91
C MET A 1 21.07 1.87 -17.09
N GLY A 2 21.85 2.96 -16.97
CA GLY A 2 21.47 4.16 -16.20
C GLY A 2 20.42 5.08 -16.85
N LYS A 3 20.43 5.23 -18.20
CA LYS A 3 19.47 6.09 -18.93
C LYS A 3 18.00 5.62 -18.80
N VAL A 4 17.75 4.31 -18.79
CA VAL A 4 16.39 3.73 -18.69
C VAL A 4 15.76 3.94 -17.30
N ARG A 5 16.55 4.04 -16.22
CA ARG A 5 16.03 4.27 -14.87
C ARG A 5 15.50 5.69 -14.66
N GLY A 6 16.03 6.68 -15.38
CA GLY A 6 15.63 8.08 -15.24
C GLY A 6 14.38 8.45 -16.02
N ILE A 7 14.06 7.70 -17.08
CA ILE A 7 12.93 7.96 -17.98
C ILE A 7 11.60 7.99 -17.23
N PRO A 8 11.19 6.96 -16.47
CA PRO A 8 9.90 6.99 -15.78
C PRO A 8 9.79 8.11 -14.76
N MET A 9 10.90 8.43 -14.06
CA MET A 9 10.90 9.50 -13.07
C MET A 9 10.81 10.89 -13.70
N LYS A 10 11.46 11.09 -14.86
CA LYS A 10 11.35 12.34 -15.61
C LYS A 10 9.93 12.55 -16.14
N ALA A 11 9.28 11.49 -16.65
CA ALA A 11 7.90 11.56 -17.12
C ALA A 11 6.89 11.72 -15.97
N LEU A 12 7.17 11.13 -14.81
CA LEU A 12 6.36 11.34 -13.61
C LEU A 12 6.35 12.81 -13.19
N ALA A 13 7.51 13.46 -13.21
CA ALA A 13 7.67 14.85 -12.80
C ALA A 13 7.19 15.86 -13.86
N ASN A 14 7.35 15.57 -15.15
CA ASN A 14 7.17 16.57 -16.22
C ASN A 14 6.14 16.17 -17.30
N GLY A 15 5.46 15.02 -17.14
CA GLY A 15 4.59 14.46 -18.18
C GLY A 15 5.34 13.62 -19.21
N ILE A 16 4.62 12.75 -19.91
CA ILE A 16 5.19 11.82 -20.90
C ILE A 16 5.79 12.56 -22.10
N ASP A 17 5.23 13.71 -22.46
CA ASP A 17 5.69 14.57 -23.57
C ASP A 17 7.11 15.11 -23.37
N ALA A 18 7.63 15.12 -22.13
CA ALA A 18 9.00 15.51 -21.81
C ALA A 18 10.05 14.46 -22.24
N ILE A 19 9.62 13.34 -22.82
CA ILE A 19 10.45 12.22 -23.27
C ILE A 19 10.13 11.93 -24.74
N PRO A 20 10.73 12.69 -25.67
CA PRO A 20 10.68 12.32 -27.09
C PRO A 20 11.27 10.92 -27.25
N ASP A 21 10.60 10.08 -28.06
CA ASP A 21 10.95 8.68 -28.32
C ASP A 21 10.84 7.73 -27.12
N ALA A 22 9.87 7.96 -26.22
CA ALA A 22 9.57 7.03 -25.13
C ALA A 22 9.19 5.64 -25.67
N PRO A 23 9.72 4.53 -25.07
CA PRO A 23 9.31 3.18 -25.44
C PRO A 23 7.81 2.97 -25.29
N ARG A 24 7.23 2.08 -26.10
CA ARG A 24 5.78 1.84 -26.14
C ARG A 24 5.22 1.47 -24.77
N GLU A 25 5.94 0.66 -24.00
CA GLU A 25 5.55 0.22 -22.66
C GLU A 25 5.47 1.39 -21.65
N ILE A 26 6.25 2.45 -21.88
CA ILE A 26 6.18 3.68 -21.08
C ILE A 26 4.96 4.49 -21.52
N LEU A 27 4.69 4.61 -22.82
CA LEU A 27 3.49 5.29 -23.32
C LEU A 27 2.21 4.64 -22.75
N ASP A 28 2.08 3.32 -22.86
CA ASP A 28 0.91 2.57 -22.35
C ASP A 28 0.74 2.74 -20.83
N LEU A 29 1.85 2.79 -20.08
CA LEU A 29 1.81 3.04 -18.64
C LEU A 29 1.25 4.44 -18.35
N PHE A 30 1.74 5.47 -19.03
CA PHE A 30 1.30 6.85 -18.78
C PHE A 30 -0.12 7.10 -19.27
N GLU A 31 -0.55 6.47 -20.36
CA GLU A 31 -1.96 6.45 -20.78
C GLU A 31 -2.87 5.92 -19.65
N HIS A 32 -2.46 4.83 -18.98
CA HIS A 32 -3.20 4.32 -17.81
C HIS A 32 -3.15 5.26 -16.61
N LEU A 33 -1.98 5.83 -16.31
CA LEU A 33 -1.79 6.70 -15.14
C LEU A 33 -2.54 8.04 -15.27
N ASP A 34 -2.62 8.58 -16.49
CA ASP A 34 -3.26 9.86 -16.77
C ASP A 34 -4.79 9.71 -16.91
N ARG A 35 -5.28 8.48 -17.14
CA ARG A 35 -6.71 8.17 -17.24
C ARG A 35 -7.32 7.95 -15.85
N LYS A 36 -8.22 8.85 -15.46
CA LYS A 36 -9.15 8.63 -14.34
C LYS A 36 -10.26 7.66 -14.78
N PRO A 37 -10.56 6.61 -14.01
CA PRO A 37 -11.62 5.67 -14.34
C PRO A 37 -13.00 6.34 -14.21
N SER A 38 -14.02 5.79 -14.89
CA SER A 38 -15.35 6.42 -14.98
C SER A 38 -16.07 6.56 -13.64
N TRP A 39 -15.75 5.69 -12.69
CA TRP A 39 -16.29 5.71 -11.32
C TRP A 39 -15.53 6.65 -10.38
N PHE A 40 -14.40 7.24 -10.80
CA PHE A 40 -13.60 8.10 -9.93
C PHE A 40 -14.31 9.44 -9.66
N SER A 41 -14.48 9.76 -8.38
CA SER A 41 -14.91 11.07 -7.89
C SER A 41 -13.81 11.68 -7.02
N GLN A 42 -13.45 12.93 -7.33
CA GLN A 42 -12.45 13.68 -6.56
C GLN A 42 -12.91 13.91 -5.11
N ASP A 43 -14.19 14.23 -4.93
CA ASP A 43 -14.76 14.54 -3.63
C ASP A 43 -14.87 13.28 -2.76
N GLU A 44 -15.26 12.14 -3.34
CA GLU A 44 -15.31 10.87 -2.61
C GLU A 44 -13.92 10.35 -2.25
N TYR A 45 -12.93 10.48 -3.15
CA TYR A 45 -11.55 10.14 -2.87
C TYR A 45 -11.02 10.91 -1.66
N GLU A 46 -11.24 12.24 -1.64
CA GLU A 46 -10.79 13.08 -0.53
C GLU A 46 -11.58 12.84 0.76
N TRP A 47 -12.89 12.60 0.67
CA TRP A 47 -13.69 12.24 1.84
C TRP A 47 -13.22 10.92 2.46
N GLY A 48 -13.04 9.87 1.65
CA GLY A 48 -12.47 8.61 2.09
C GLY A 48 -11.09 8.76 2.73
N ARG A 49 -10.24 9.63 2.18
CA ARG A 49 -8.94 9.95 2.80
C ARG A 49 -9.13 10.61 4.17
N VAL A 50 -10.01 11.61 4.30
CA VAL A 50 -10.30 12.30 5.58
C VAL A 50 -10.78 11.30 6.63
N LEU A 51 -11.66 10.38 6.26
CA LEU A 51 -12.12 9.31 7.15
C LEU A 51 -10.96 8.45 7.66
N LEU A 52 -10.06 8.04 6.76
CA LEU A 52 -8.92 7.17 7.05
C LEU A 52 -7.81 7.80 7.89
N VAL A 53 -7.67 9.13 7.84
CA VAL A 53 -6.72 9.85 8.71
C VAL A 53 -7.31 10.16 10.08
N ASN A 54 -8.63 10.23 10.19
CA ASN A 54 -9.35 10.54 11.41
C ASN A 54 -9.77 9.28 12.18
N THR A 55 -8.90 8.27 12.22
CA THR A 55 -9.14 7.00 12.92
C THR A 55 -8.40 6.96 14.24
N THR A 56 -8.89 6.17 15.19
CA THR A 56 -8.20 6.02 16.48
C THR A 56 -6.86 5.29 16.33
N VAL A 57 -6.04 5.35 17.39
CA VAL A 57 -4.81 4.54 17.47
C VAL A 57 -5.11 3.05 17.38
N VAL A 58 -6.26 2.61 17.91
CA VAL A 58 -6.69 1.21 17.83
C VAL A 58 -7.01 0.81 16.39
N GLY A 59 -7.77 1.64 15.66
CA GLY A 59 -8.01 1.43 14.23
C GLY A 59 -6.72 1.41 13.41
N GLY A 60 -5.78 2.32 13.72
CA GLY A 60 -4.45 2.30 13.12
C GLY A 60 -3.67 1.00 13.38
N PHE A 61 -3.72 0.49 14.61
CA PHE A 61 -3.06 -0.74 15.01
C PHE A 61 -3.63 -1.98 14.31
N THR A 62 -4.95 -2.12 14.20
CA THR A 62 -5.57 -3.28 13.54
C THR A 62 -5.26 -3.33 12.05
N ALA A 63 -5.26 -2.18 11.37
CA ALA A 63 -4.86 -2.12 9.97
C ALA A 63 -3.37 -2.45 9.78
N LEU A 64 -2.51 -2.03 10.72
CA LEU A 64 -1.11 -2.40 10.70
C LEU A 64 -0.92 -3.91 10.91
N ALA A 65 -1.62 -4.52 11.86
CA ALA A 65 -1.60 -5.97 12.06
C ALA A 65 -2.08 -6.71 10.80
N MET A 66 -3.16 -6.25 10.17
CA MET A 66 -3.67 -6.81 8.92
C MET A 66 -2.64 -6.72 7.79
N ASN A 67 -1.94 -5.58 7.65
CA ASN A 67 -0.85 -5.41 6.68
C ASN A 67 0.18 -6.54 6.77
N PHE A 68 0.58 -6.91 7.98
CA PHE A 68 1.59 -7.95 8.16
C PHE A 68 1.07 -9.33 7.80
N ILE A 69 -0.19 -9.63 8.11
CA ILE A 69 -0.82 -10.90 7.74
C ILE A 69 -0.82 -11.06 6.22
N ILE A 70 -1.30 -10.05 5.48
CA ILE A 70 -1.48 -10.17 4.02
C ILE A 70 -0.16 -10.03 3.25
N THR A 71 0.86 -9.35 3.80
CA THR A 71 2.11 -9.08 3.08
C THR A 71 3.29 -9.97 3.46
N ALA A 72 3.18 -10.77 4.54
CA ALA A 72 4.30 -11.54 5.11
C ALA A 72 5.09 -12.36 4.07
N ASN A 73 4.39 -13.07 3.19
CA ASN A 73 5.05 -13.92 2.21
C ASN A 73 5.84 -13.09 1.18
N ALA A 74 5.22 -12.07 0.58
CA ALA A 74 5.83 -11.22 -0.42
C ALA A 74 7.05 -10.48 0.16
N VAL A 75 6.88 -9.93 1.36
CA VAL A 75 7.84 -9.09 2.03
C VAL A 75 9.01 -9.92 2.59
N GLY A 76 8.73 -11.06 3.24
CA GLY A 76 9.73 -11.99 3.76
C GLY A 76 10.60 -12.61 2.67
N SER A 77 9.98 -12.98 1.53
CA SER A 77 10.68 -13.59 0.39
C SER A 77 11.71 -12.66 -0.28
N THR A 78 11.61 -11.34 -0.08
CA THR A 78 12.56 -10.37 -0.65
C THR A 78 13.97 -10.43 -0.02
N GLY A 79 14.13 -11.07 1.14
CA GLY A 79 15.41 -11.12 1.85
C GLY A 79 15.79 -9.84 2.61
N HIS A 80 14.91 -8.83 2.66
CA HIS A 80 15.13 -7.58 3.42
C HIS A 80 14.81 -7.69 4.91
N TYR A 81 14.45 -8.88 5.40
CA TYR A 81 14.22 -9.18 6.81
C TYR A 81 15.39 -9.96 7.40
N THR A 82 16.61 -9.74 6.90
CA THR A 82 17.80 -10.51 7.28
C THR A 82 18.58 -9.86 8.42
N ASN A 83 18.49 -8.55 8.60
CA ASN A 83 19.07 -7.82 9.73
C ASN A 83 18.20 -6.63 10.16
N LEU A 84 18.44 -6.13 11.39
CA LEU A 84 17.69 -5.03 11.98
C LEU A 84 17.69 -3.77 11.10
N LYS A 85 18.83 -3.38 10.53
CA LYS A 85 18.94 -2.17 9.70
C LYS A 85 18.02 -2.25 8.47
N THR A 86 17.99 -3.39 7.79
CA THR A 86 17.10 -3.60 6.63
C THR A 86 15.63 -3.64 7.01
N VAL A 87 15.33 -4.21 8.18
CA VAL A 87 13.99 -4.22 8.76
C VAL A 87 13.51 -2.80 9.07
N PHE A 88 14.29 -2.00 9.80
CA PHE A 88 13.95 -0.61 10.11
C PHE A 88 13.73 0.23 8.86
N ARG A 89 14.64 0.13 7.87
CA ARG A 89 14.49 0.85 6.61
C ARG A 89 13.16 0.50 5.93
N ARG A 90 12.80 -0.78 5.86
CA ARG A 90 11.55 -1.22 5.24
C ARG A 90 10.31 -0.67 5.96
N HIS A 91 10.34 -0.62 7.29
CA HIS A 91 9.26 -0.03 8.08
C HIS A 91 9.15 1.48 7.87
N LEU A 92 10.28 2.19 7.80
CA LEU A 92 10.29 3.63 7.48
C LEU A 92 9.77 3.91 6.06
N GLU A 93 10.12 3.08 5.07
CA GLU A 93 9.57 3.19 3.71
C GLU A 93 8.03 3.01 3.71
N THR A 94 7.53 2.03 4.46
CA THR A 94 6.09 1.81 4.63
C THR A 94 5.41 2.99 5.34
N ALA A 95 5.97 3.46 6.45
CA ALA A 95 5.45 4.59 7.21
C ALA A 95 5.45 5.88 6.36
N HIS A 96 6.51 6.12 5.59
CA HIS A 96 6.59 7.24 4.65
C HIS A 96 5.48 7.16 3.60
N PHE A 97 5.25 5.99 2.99
CA PHE A 97 4.17 5.81 2.02
C PHE A 97 2.79 6.13 2.63
N PHE A 98 2.48 5.55 3.79
CA PHE A 98 1.20 5.80 4.47
C PHE A 98 1.04 7.25 4.95
N HIS A 99 2.14 7.92 5.31
CA HIS A 99 2.13 9.35 5.60
C HIS A 99 1.86 10.19 4.34
N ARG A 100 2.44 9.83 3.19
CA ARG A 100 2.25 10.61 1.95
C ARG A 100 0.82 10.56 1.44
N ILE A 101 0.22 9.38 1.42
CA ILE A 101 -1.18 9.22 0.99
C ILE A 101 -2.19 9.76 1.99
N SER A 102 -1.78 10.10 3.22
CA SER A 102 -2.65 10.78 4.18
C SER A 102 -2.74 12.28 3.92
N LEU A 103 -1.88 12.86 3.08
CA LEU A 103 -1.88 14.28 2.72
C LEU A 103 -2.98 14.59 1.68
N PRO A 104 -3.57 15.79 1.72
CA PRO A 104 -4.59 16.22 0.76
C PRO A 104 -4.03 16.35 -0.66
N GLY A 105 -4.90 16.21 -1.67
CA GLY A 105 -4.56 16.42 -3.08
C GLY A 105 -3.83 15.23 -3.71
N GLY A 106 -3.90 14.05 -3.09
CA GLY A 106 -3.12 12.89 -3.52
C GLY A 106 -3.50 12.30 -4.87
N SER A 107 -4.69 12.64 -5.38
CA SER A 107 -5.18 12.24 -6.69
C SER A 107 -4.79 13.19 -7.82
N ASP A 108 -4.21 14.35 -7.51
CA ASP A 108 -3.62 15.21 -8.53
C ASP A 108 -2.43 14.48 -9.17
N ARG A 109 -2.46 14.38 -10.50
CA ARG A 109 -1.49 13.68 -11.31
C ARG A 109 -0.05 14.12 -11.04
N PHE A 110 0.18 15.39 -10.72
CA PHE A 110 1.53 15.93 -10.49
C PHE A 110 1.88 16.03 -9.01
N SER A 111 0.97 15.68 -8.10
CA SER A 111 1.24 15.68 -6.66
C SER A 111 2.40 14.75 -6.30
N GLU A 112 3.13 15.10 -5.24
CA GLU A 112 4.16 14.21 -4.69
C GLU A 112 3.58 12.86 -4.27
N THR A 113 2.36 12.86 -3.72
CA THR A 113 1.65 11.64 -3.31
C THR A 113 1.38 10.72 -4.49
N PHE A 114 0.87 11.23 -5.62
CA PHE A 114 0.67 10.43 -6.82
C PHE A 114 1.99 9.82 -7.29
N GLN A 115 3.07 10.61 -7.31
CA GLN A 115 4.40 10.11 -7.68
C GLN A 115 4.89 9.01 -6.74
N GLU A 116 4.62 9.10 -5.43
CA GLU A 116 4.95 8.05 -4.46
C GLU A 116 4.17 6.75 -4.72
N ILE A 117 2.88 6.83 -5.04
CA ILE A 117 2.07 5.66 -5.41
C ILE A 117 2.68 4.98 -6.65
N VAL A 118 3.05 5.74 -7.68
CA VAL A 118 3.67 5.16 -8.89
C VAL A 118 5.07 4.59 -8.60
N LYS A 119 5.88 5.22 -7.73
CA LYS A 119 7.17 4.66 -7.29
C LYS A 119 7.00 3.29 -6.62
N VAL A 120 5.96 3.12 -5.81
CA VAL A 120 5.63 1.83 -5.20
C VAL A 120 5.19 0.80 -6.26
N ARG A 121 4.41 1.19 -7.28
CA ARG A 121 4.08 0.31 -8.43
C ARG A 121 5.33 -0.19 -9.16
N PHE A 122 6.31 0.70 -9.39
CA PHE A 122 7.59 0.31 -9.97
C PHE A 122 8.39 -0.63 -9.06
N MET A 123 8.37 -0.36 -7.74
CA MET A 123 8.97 -1.26 -6.76
C MET A 123 8.33 -2.65 -6.81
N HIS A 124 7.00 -2.77 -6.83
CA HIS A 124 6.30 -4.05 -6.98
C HIS A 124 6.71 -4.79 -8.25
N SER A 125 6.77 -4.08 -9.38
CA SER A 125 7.19 -4.66 -10.67
C SER A 125 8.64 -5.19 -10.62
N LYS A 126 9.54 -4.47 -9.95
CA LYS A 126 10.92 -4.90 -9.74
C LYS A 126 10.99 -6.13 -8.83
N VAL A 127 10.21 -6.18 -7.76
CA VAL A 127 10.15 -7.34 -6.85
C VAL A 127 9.65 -8.57 -7.59
N ARG A 128 8.58 -8.45 -8.38
CA ARG A 128 8.06 -9.53 -9.24
C ARG A 128 9.13 -10.11 -10.16
N TYR A 129 9.84 -9.24 -10.88
CA TYR A 129 10.93 -9.65 -11.77
C TYR A 129 12.05 -10.38 -11.02
N GLN A 130 12.47 -9.85 -9.87
CA GLN A 130 13.54 -10.46 -9.05
C GLN A 130 13.12 -11.80 -8.45
N MET A 131 11.89 -11.92 -7.96
CA MET A 131 11.35 -13.15 -7.40
C MET A 131 11.19 -14.23 -8.46
N LYS A 132 10.64 -13.91 -9.63
CA LYS A 132 10.56 -14.85 -10.76
C LYS A 132 11.94 -15.43 -11.11
N LYS A 133 12.98 -14.59 -11.12
CA LYS A 133 14.36 -15.03 -11.34
C LYS A 133 14.90 -15.92 -10.23
N ARG A 134 14.58 -15.61 -8.96
CA ARG A 134 15.06 -16.35 -7.78
C ARG A 134 14.37 -17.70 -7.59
N TRP A 135 13.07 -17.76 -7.84
CA TRP A 135 12.23 -18.94 -7.65
C TRP A 135 12.52 -20.02 -8.70
N GLY A 136 12.92 -19.63 -9.92
CA GLY A 136 13.03 -20.57 -11.02
C GLY A 136 11.64 -21.05 -11.50
N PRO A 137 11.58 -21.87 -12.56
CA PRO A 137 10.33 -22.25 -13.20
C PRO A 137 9.41 -23.07 -12.29
N ASP A 138 9.96 -24.02 -11.52
CA ASP A 138 9.15 -24.97 -10.74
C ASP A 138 8.42 -24.30 -9.58
N VAL A 139 9.14 -23.49 -8.80
CA VAL A 139 8.54 -22.72 -7.69
C VAL A 139 7.56 -21.66 -8.22
N PHE A 140 7.89 -21.03 -9.36
CA PHE A 140 6.98 -20.07 -9.99
C PHE A 140 5.70 -20.74 -10.51
N ALA A 141 5.76 -21.97 -11.02
CA ALA A 141 4.58 -22.70 -11.47
C ALA A 141 3.59 -22.99 -10.32
N VAL A 142 4.10 -23.21 -9.10
CA VAL A 142 3.28 -23.46 -7.91
C VAL A 142 2.73 -22.15 -7.31
N HIS A 143 3.58 -21.13 -7.18
CA HIS A 143 3.23 -19.91 -6.43
C HIS A 143 2.80 -18.73 -7.32
N SER A 144 2.89 -18.88 -8.64
CA SER A 144 2.59 -17.82 -9.60
C SER A 144 3.38 -16.53 -9.35
N ASN A 145 2.87 -15.39 -9.82
CA ASN A 145 3.53 -14.11 -9.68
C ASN A 145 3.27 -13.54 -8.27
N PRO A 146 4.30 -13.25 -7.45
CA PRO A 146 4.08 -12.64 -6.15
C PRO A 146 3.52 -11.23 -6.32
N ILE A 147 2.77 -10.74 -5.32
CA ILE A 147 2.14 -9.42 -5.42
C ILE A 147 1.25 -9.41 -6.68
N SER A 148 0.42 -10.42 -6.84
CA SER A 148 -0.51 -10.52 -7.98
C SER A 148 -1.49 -9.34 -8.00
N ASN A 149 -2.27 -9.19 -9.08
CA ASN A 149 -3.30 -8.16 -9.12
C ASN A 149 -4.31 -8.33 -7.96
N THR A 150 -4.67 -9.58 -7.70
CA THR A 150 -5.49 -10.04 -6.57
C THR A 150 -4.85 -9.72 -5.20
N ASP A 151 -3.54 -9.93 -5.04
CA ASP A 151 -2.85 -9.55 -3.78
C ASP A 151 -2.85 -8.04 -3.54
N VAL A 152 -2.76 -7.23 -4.61
CA VAL A 152 -2.81 -5.77 -4.48
C VAL A 152 -4.24 -5.31 -4.18
N ALA A 153 -5.25 -5.97 -4.74
CA ALA A 153 -6.67 -5.69 -4.49
C ALA A 153 -7.07 -5.90 -3.02
N LEU A 154 -6.45 -6.86 -2.30
CA LEU A 154 -6.63 -7.01 -0.84
C LEU A 154 -6.38 -5.70 -0.06
N GLY A 155 -5.50 -4.84 -0.58
CA GLY A 155 -5.20 -3.55 0.03
C GLY A 155 -6.44 -2.64 0.13
N ILE A 156 -7.40 -2.77 -0.78
CA ILE A 156 -8.64 -1.98 -0.81
C ILE A 156 -9.39 -2.13 0.50
N THR A 157 -9.63 -3.36 0.93
CA THR A 157 -10.33 -3.60 2.20
C THR A 157 -9.40 -3.45 3.40
N ALA A 158 -8.20 -4.02 3.33
CA ALA A 158 -7.25 -4.03 4.45
C ALA A 158 -6.80 -2.63 4.89
N PHE A 159 -6.68 -1.68 3.96
CA PHE A 159 -6.23 -0.32 4.25
C PHE A 159 -7.33 0.73 4.09
N GLY A 160 -8.29 0.48 3.20
CA GLY A 160 -9.38 1.41 2.93
C GLY A 160 -10.52 1.36 3.94
N VAL A 161 -10.76 0.24 4.65
CA VAL A 161 -11.92 0.17 5.57
C VAL A 161 -11.64 -0.48 6.92
N GLN A 162 -10.60 -1.33 7.05
CA GLN A 162 -10.30 -2.05 8.29
C GLN A 162 -10.24 -1.15 9.53
N LYS A 163 -9.66 0.05 9.39
CA LYS A 163 -9.55 1.03 10.49
C LYS A 163 -10.92 1.51 10.96
N LEU A 164 -11.81 1.81 10.01
CA LEU A 164 -13.16 2.31 10.27
C LEU A 164 -14.03 1.23 10.91
N ILE A 165 -13.94 -0.02 10.44
CA ILE A 165 -14.62 -1.17 11.05
C ILE A 165 -14.14 -1.38 12.49
N SER A 166 -12.83 -1.24 12.72
CA SER A 166 -12.28 -1.40 14.06
C SER A 166 -12.81 -0.31 14.99
N ASP A 167 -12.79 0.94 14.55
CA ASP A 167 -13.32 2.06 15.34
C ASP A 167 -14.83 1.93 15.58
N SER A 168 -15.61 1.40 14.63
CA SER A 168 -17.05 1.21 14.80
C SER A 168 -17.37 0.17 15.87
N VAL A 169 -16.54 -0.88 15.99
CA VAL A 169 -16.64 -1.85 17.11
C VAL A 169 -16.43 -1.17 18.47
N PHE A 170 -15.67 -0.08 18.51
CA PHE A 170 -15.45 0.73 19.72
C PHE A 170 -16.38 1.95 19.84
N GLY A 171 -17.48 1.99 19.06
CA GLY A 171 -18.55 2.97 19.22
C GLY A 171 -18.45 4.21 18.32
N ARG A 172 -17.53 4.24 17.35
CA ARG A 172 -17.57 5.28 16.29
C ARG A 172 -18.77 5.05 15.39
N ASP A 173 -19.59 6.08 15.22
CA ASP A 173 -20.63 6.06 14.19
C ASP A 173 -19.97 6.21 12.81
N VAL A 174 -20.20 5.23 11.93
CA VAL A 174 -19.67 5.19 10.57
C VAL A 174 -20.79 4.72 9.66
N SER A 175 -21.18 5.57 8.72
CA SER A 175 -22.25 5.23 7.77
C SER A 175 -21.74 4.29 6.67
N THR A 176 -22.65 3.58 6.00
CA THR A 176 -22.30 2.79 4.80
C THR A 176 -21.70 3.67 3.71
N SER A 177 -22.18 4.91 3.53
CA SER A 177 -21.60 5.86 2.59
C SER A 177 -20.17 6.25 2.93
N ASP A 178 -19.82 6.33 4.22
CA ASP A 178 -18.43 6.58 4.64
C ASP A 178 -17.52 5.40 4.29
N LEU A 179 -18.02 4.17 4.51
CA LEU A 179 -17.29 2.97 4.13
C LEU A 179 -17.11 2.86 2.61
N ASP A 180 -18.14 3.17 1.82
CA ASP A 180 -18.08 3.20 0.36
C ASP A 180 -17.06 4.25 -0.14
N ALA A 181 -17.06 5.45 0.45
CA ALA A 181 -16.10 6.49 0.11
C ALA A 181 -14.66 6.07 0.43
N ALA A 182 -14.44 5.40 1.57
CA ALA A 182 -13.13 4.91 1.95
C ALA A 182 -12.66 3.74 1.05
N THR A 183 -13.58 2.84 0.67
CA THR A 183 -13.36 1.81 -0.36
C THR A 183 -12.94 2.42 -1.70
N ARG A 184 -13.68 3.41 -2.21
CA ARG A 184 -13.35 4.07 -3.51
C ARG A 184 -12.06 4.89 -3.44
N SER A 185 -11.79 5.53 -2.30
CA SER A 185 -10.54 6.27 -2.08
C SER A 185 -9.33 5.34 -2.22
N TRP A 186 -9.37 4.17 -1.57
CA TRP A 186 -8.31 3.18 -1.74
C TRP A 186 -8.37 2.45 -3.09
N GLY A 187 -9.57 2.25 -3.65
CA GLY A 187 -9.79 1.73 -4.99
C GLY A 187 -9.07 2.56 -6.06
N TYR A 188 -9.05 3.89 -5.93
CA TYR A 188 -8.25 4.74 -6.81
C TYR A 188 -6.74 4.51 -6.64
N ILE A 189 -6.25 4.32 -5.42
CA ILE A 189 -4.83 3.97 -5.19
C ILE A 189 -4.52 2.61 -5.85
N ALA A 190 -5.42 1.64 -5.74
CA ALA A 190 -5.31 0.33 -6.39
C ALA A 190 -5.30 0.45 -7.93
N HIS A 191 -6.15 1.29 -8.52
CA HIS A 191 -6.13 1.64 -9.94
C HIS A 191 -4.77 2.19 -10.37
N VAL A 192 -4.20 3.13 -9.61
CA VAL A 192 -2.88 3.70 -9.90
C VAL A 192 -1.78 2.63 -9.77
N PHE A 193 -1.90 1.69 -8.82
CA PHE A 193 -1.04 0.50 -8.75
C PHE A 193 -1.19 -0.47 -9.93
N GLY A 194 -2.24 -0.31 -10.74
CA GLY A 194 -2.53 -1.13 -11.92
C GLY A 194 -3.39 -2.36 -11.61
N VAL A 195 -4.20 -2.31 -10.54
CA VAL A 195 -5.28 -3.29 -10.34
C VAL A 195 -6.27 -3.18 -11.50
N ALA A 196 -6.71 -4.32 -12.02
CA ALA A 196 -7.70 -4.40 -13.09
C ALA A 196 -9.03 -3.82 -12.57
N GLU A 197 -9.73 -3.04 -13.39
CA GLU A 197 -10.94 -2.35 -12.95
C GLU A 197 -12.02 -3.33 -12.46
N ASP A 198 -12.09 -4.54 -13.02
CA ASP A 198 -13.02 -5.60 -12.60
C ASP A 198 -12.73 -6.17 -11.19
N LEU A 199 -11.56 -5.88 -10.61
CA LEU A 199 -11.16 -6.24 -9.24
C LEU A 199 -11.20 -5.05 -8.28
N ILE A 200 -11.80 -3.91 -8.69
CA ILE A 200 -11.93 -2.74 -7.83
C ILE A 200 -13.39 -2.64 -7.38
N PRO A 201 -13.72 -3.04 -6.14
CA PRO A 201 -15.07 -2.95 -5.63
C PRO A 201 -15.46 -1.48 -5.43
N LEU A 202 -16.68 -1.11 -5.82
CA LEU A 202 -17.21 0.25 -5.67
C LEU A 202 -18.12 0.40 -4.44
N ALA A 203 -18.51 -0.71 -3.82
CA ALA A 203 -19.23 -0.76 -2.57
C ALA A 203 -18.41 -1.49 -1.51
N PHE A 204 -18.51 -1.04 -0.26
CA PHE A 204 -17.84 -1.64 0.89
C PHE A 204 -18.15 -3.13 1.03
N LYS A 205 -19.42 -3.51 0.87
CA LYS A 205 -19.86 -4.89 1.00
C LYS A 205 -19.13 -5.80 0.01
N ASP A 206 -19.08 -5.40 -1.26
CA ASP A 206 -18.39 -6.17 -2.31
C ASP A 206 -16.90 -6.30 -1.98
N GLY A 207 -16.28 -5.24 -1.45
CA GLY A 207 -14.88 -5.29 -1.02
C GLY A 207 -14.63 -6.21 0.16
N VAL A 208 -15.57 -6.36 1.10
CA VAL A 208 -15.45 -7.33 2.18
C VAL A 208 -15.61 -8.77 1.66
N GLU A 209 -16.58 -9.00 0.77
CA GLU A 209 -16.78 -10.33 0.14
C GLU A 209 -15.57 -10.74 -0.70
N GLU A 210 -15.02 -9.82 -1.49
CA GLU A 210 -13.79 -10.04 -2.25
C GLU A 210 -12.60 -10.31 -1.31
N PHE A 211 -12.45 -9.51 -0.25
CA PHE A 211 -11.36 -9.67 0.70
C PHE A 211 -11.41 -11.02 1.42
N ASP A 212 -12.59 -11.45 1.88
CA ASP A 212 -12.79 -12.76 2.52
C ASP A 212 -12.44 -13.90 1.56
N TYR A 213 -12.95 -13.83 0.33
CA TYR A 213 -12.67 -14.82 -0.69
C TYR A 213 -11.17 -14.93 -0.98
N ILE A 214 -10.51 -13.81 -1.25
CA ILE A 214 -9.08 -13.79 -1.56
C ILE A 214 -8.27 -14.28 -0.35
N LEU A 215 -8.54 -13.77 0.84
CA LEU A 215 -7.79 -14.15 2.05
C LEU A 215 -7.95 -15.65 2.37
N SER A 216 -9.14 -16.22 2.16
CA SER A 216 -9.38 -17.66 2.34
C SER A 216 -8.54 -18.53 1.38
N SER A 217 -8.16 -17.96 0.22
CA SER A 217 -7.32 -18.63 -0.78
C SER A 217 -5.82 -18.55 -0.50
N HIS A 218 -5.36 -17.64 0.38
CA HIS A 218 -3.95 -17.50 0.74
C HIS A 218 -3.36 -18.70 1.52
N GLY A 219 -4.22 -19.61 2.00
CA GLY A 219 -3.80 -20.84 2.68
C GLY A 219 -3.23 -20.58 4.08
N THR A 220 -2.20 -21.35 4.47
CA THR A 220 -1.61 -21.25 5.81
C THR A 220 -0.55 -20.15 5.88
N PRO A 221 -0.26 -19.62 7.09
CA PRO A 221 0.81 -18.65 7.28
C PRO A 221 2.14 -19.13 6.68
N SER A 222 2.80 -18.24 5.93
CA SER A 222 4.11 -18.54 5.34
C SER A 222 5.17 -18.77 6.42
N GLN A 223 6.28 -19.43 6.05
CA GLN A 223 7.46 -19.57 6.92
C GLN A 223 8.04 -18.22 7.40
N TRP A 224 7.70 -17.11 6.71
CA TRP A 224 8.14 -15.76 7.05
C TRP A 224 7.25 -15.08 8.08
N SER A 225 6.02 -15.56 8.28
CA SER A 225 5.02 -14.91 9.11
C SER A 225 5.48 -14.68 10.55
N PRO A 226 6.11 -15.65 11.25
CA PRO A 226 6.64 -15.39 12.61
C PRO A 226 7.69 -14.27 12.62
N LYS A 227 8.64 -14.31 11.69
CA LYS A 227 9.73 -13.32 11.62
C LYS A 227 9.23 -11.91 11.29
N VAL A 228 8.22 -11.82 10.43
CA VAL A 228 7.58 -10.56 10.07
C VAL A 228 6.79 -10.01 11.26
N ALA A 229 6.08 -10.87 12.01
CA ALA A 229 5.40 -10.50 13.24
C ALA A 229 6.39 -10.04 14.34
N ASP A 230 7.49 -10.76 14.57
CA ASP A 230 8.52 -10.38 15.54
C ASP A 230 9.12 -8.99 15.22
N SER A 231 9.29 -8.69 13.93
CA SER A 231 9.82 -7.41 13.49
C SER A 231 8.92 -6.23 13.84
N LEU A 232 7.59 -6.46 13.92
CA LEU A 232 6.64 -5.44 14.35
C LEU A 232 6.87 -5.06 15.82
N PHE A 233 7.05 -6.06 16.69
CA PHE A 233 7.30 -5.81 18.11
C PHE A 233 8.59 -5.04 18.35
N ILE A 234 9.64 -5.33 17.59
CA ILE A 234 10.91 -4.59 17.66
C ILE A 234 10.71 -3.11 17.32
N VAL A 235 9.96 -2.82 16.26
CA VAL A 235 9.70 -1.43 15.85
C VAL A 235 8.84 -0.69 16.86
N PHE A 236 7.83 -1.36 17.45
CA PHE A 236 7.02 -0.77 18.52
C PHE A 236 7.84 -0.49 19.78
N ASP A 237 8.66 -1.43 20.22
CA ASP A 237 9.50 -1.26 21.41
C ASP A 237 10.46 -0.08 21.23
N GLU A 238 11.10 0.05 20.07
CA GLU A 238 11.96 1.20 19.77
C GLU A 238 11.18 2.51 19.64
N ALA A 239 9.98 2.51 19.04
CA ALA A 239 9.14 3.70 18.98
C ALA A 239 8.71 4.18 20.38
N ILE A 240 8.33 3.24 21.26
CA ILE A 240 7.98 3.53 22.66
C ILE A 240 9.18 4.09 23.42
N LYS A 241 10.38 3.51 23.25
CA LYS A 241 11.62 4.03 23.84
C LYS A 241 11.93 5.45 23.39
N LEU A 242 11.75 5.76 22.10
CA LEU A 242 11.98 7.11 21.56
C LEU A 242 11.00 8.13 22.16
N VAL A 243 9.71 7.78 22.23
CA VAL A 243 8.68 8.64 22.84
C VAL A 243 8.97 8.86 24.33
N ASN A 244 9.26 7.80 25.08
CA ASN A 244 9.57 7.89 26.50
C ASN A 244 10.84 8.70 26.79
N ASN A 245 11.89 8.55 25.98
CA ASN A 245 13.11 9.34 26.12
C ASN A 245 12.87 10.83 25.82
N SER A 246 12.04 11.15 24.81
CA SER A 246 11.70 12.54 24.49
C SER A 246 10.83 13.20 25.58
N LEU A 247 9.89 12.46 26.16
CA LEU A 247 9.07 12.91 27.28
C LEU A 247 9.93 13.12 28.54
N CYS A 248 10.82 12.18 28.87
CA CYS A 248 11.77 12.35 29.96
C CYS A 248 12.67 13.58 29.74
N GLN A 249 13.20 13.81 28.53
CA GLN A 249 14.03 14.99 28.26
C GLN A 249 13.26 16.31 28.42
N SER A 250 11.97 16.36 28.04
CA SER A 250 11.13 17.55 28.25
C SER A 250 10.79 17.83 29.72
N LEU A 251 10.72 16.79 30.56
CA LEU A 251 10.42 16.91 31.99
C LEU A 251 11.62 17.31 32.85
N TYR A 252 12.85 17.18 32.33
CA TYR A 252 14.09 17.59 33.01
C TYR A 252 14.66 18.93 32.50
N GLN A 253 14.00 19.59 31.55
CA GLN A 253 14.39 20.91 31.01
C GLN A 253 13.41 22.04 31.36
N GLY A 254 12.42 21.79 32.23
CA GLY A 254 11.56 22.81 32.84
C GLY A 254 11.88 22.98 34.32
#